data_AF-A0A3E0PIC9-F1
#
_entry.id   AF-A0A3E0PIC9-F1
#
_cell.length_a   1.000
_cell.length_b   1.000
_cell.length_c   1.000
_cell.angle_alpha   90.00
_cell.angle_beta   90.00
_cell.angle_gamma   90.00
#
_symmetry.space_group_name_H-M   'P 1'
#
loop_
_entity.id
_entity.type
_entity.pdbx_description
1 polymer ?
#
loop_
_entity_poly.entity_id
_entity_poly.type
_entity_poly.pdbx_seq_one_letter_code
_entity_poly.pdbx_strand_id
1 'polypeptide(L)'
;MEILSDTFSSAINFYGIDWLATACGLLGVYLLGNKNKIGFALFMVASASWVTFGFLTHSIAVVIGSSIFFLMHLRGFIRWTRSADAQ
;
A
#
# COMPACT_ATOMS: atom_id res chain seq x y z
N MET A 1 -18.39 -20.40 17.93
CA MET A 1 -17.04 -20.10 18.43
C MET A 1 -15.98 -20.51 17.40
N GLU A 2 -16.14 -21.68 16.78
CA GLU A 2 -15.32 -22.18 15.65
C GLU A 2 -15.24 -21.23 14.44
N ILE A 3 -16.38 -20.68 13.99
CA ILE A 3 -16.41 -19.75 12.84
C ILE A 3 -15.61 -18.47 13.11
N LEU A 4 -15.64 -17.97 14.35
CA LEU A 4 -14.89 -16.79 14.75
C LEU A 4 -13.39 -17.11 14.85
N SER A 5 -13.02 -18.28 15.37
CA SER A 5 -11.60 -18.69 15.36
C SER A 5 -11.07 -18.85 13.94
N ASP A 6 -11.83 -19.43 13.02
CA ASP A 6 -11.40 -19.62 11.63
C ASP A 6 -11.26 -18.31 10.86
N THR A 7 -12.15 -17.34 11.12
CA THR A 7 -12.03 -15.99 10.54
C THR A 7 -10.85 -15.22 11.14
N PHE A 8 -10.62 -15.29 12.45
CA PHE A 8 -9.44 -14.68 13.08
C PHE A 8 -8.13 -15.32 12.62
N SER A 9 -8.08 -16.65 12.48
CA SER A 9 -6.92 -17.34 11.92
C SER A 9 -6.68 -16.92 10.47
N SER A 10 -7.73 -16.83 9.65
CA SER A 10 -7.62 -16.35 8.25
C SER A 10 -7.13 -14.90 8.14
N ALA A 11 -7.51 -14.03 9.09
CA ALA A 11 -7.08 -12.63 9.14
C ALA A 11 -5.59 -12.43 9.52
N ILE A 12 -4.91 -13.47 10.04
CA ILE A 12 -3.50 -13.44 10.43
C ILE A 12 -2.63 -14.32 9.51
N ASN A 13 -3.25 -15.23 8.74
CA ASN A 13 -2.58 -16.23 7.91
C ASN A 13 -1.71 -15.66 6.79
N PHE A 14 -1.88 -14.40 6.38
CA PHE A 14 -1.03 -13.76 5.37
C PHE A 14 0.21 -13.09 5.96
N TYR A 15 0.78 -13.66 7.03
CA TYR A 15 2.06 -13.27 7.64
C TYR A 15 2.16 -11.77 8.03
N GLY A 16 1.02 -11.09 8.24
CA GLY A 16 0.96 -9.67 8.57
C GLY A 16 1.35 -8.71 7.44
N ILE A 17 1.55 -9.20 6.20
CA ILE A 17 1.96 -8.35 5.08
C ILE A 17 0.83 -7.46 4.56
N ASP A 18 -0.41 -7.92 4.67
CA ASP A 18 -1.63 -7.16 4.42
C ASP A 18 -1.84 -6.05 5.45
N TRP A 19 -1.54 -6.33 6.72
CA TRP A 19 -1.54 -5.34 7.79
C TRP A 19 -0.44 -4.30 7.59
N LEU A 20 0.76 -4.72 7.19
CA LEU A 20 1.84 -3.80 6.80
C LEU A 20 1.40 -2.93 5.62
N ALA A 21 0.83 -3.53 4.57
CA ALA A 21 0.35 -2.81 3.40
C ALA A 21 -0.72 -1.78 3.76
N THR A 22 -1.66 -2.16 4.62
CA THR A 22 -2.72 -1.29 5.13
C THR A 22 -2.15 -0.14 5.97
N ALA A 23 -1.24 -0.43 6.91
CA ALA A 23 -0.62 0.58 7.76
C ALA A 23 0.20 1.59 6.93
N CYS A 24 1.02 1.11 5.99
CA CYS A 24 1.76 1.97 5.06
C CYS A 24 0.82 2.80 4.18
N GLY A 25 -0.29 2.22 3.70
CA GLY A 25 -1.30 2.94 2.93
C GLY A 25 -1.95 4.08 3.71
N LEU A 26 -2.40 3.81 4.94
CA LEU A 26 -3.01 4.83 5.81
C LEU A 26 -2.04 5.95 6.18
N LEU A 27 -0.81 5.60 6.58
CA LEU A 27 0.25 6.59 6.83
C LEU A 27 0.62 7.37 5.56
N GLY A 28 0.62 6.69 4.40
CA GLY A 28 0.85 7.29 3.10
C GLY A 28 -0.19 8.35 2.76
N VAL A 29 -1.48 8.03 2.90
CA VAL A 29 -2.60 8.98 2.72
C VAL A 29 -2.43 10.18 3.65
N TYR A 30 -2.17 9.94 4.94
CA TYR A 30 -2.01 11.00 5.94
C TYR A 30 -0.88 11.96 5.59
N LEU A 31 0.31 11.44 5.26
CA LEU A 31 1.46 12.26 4.88
C LEU A 31 1.21 13.03 3.58
N LEU A 32 0.55 12.41 2.60
CA LEU A 32 0.24 13.07 1.33
C LEU A 32 -0.76 14.21 1.53
N GLY A 33 -1.78 14.02 2.38
CA GLY A 33 -2.70 15.08 2.81
C GLY A 33 -1.99 16.25 3.50
N ASN A 34 -0.91 15.96 4.23
CA ASN A 34 -0.03 16.96 4.86
C ASN A 34 1.04 17.52 3.92
N LYS A 35 0.88 17.37 2.59
CA LYS A 35 1.81 17.85 1.55
C LYS A 35 3.24 17.28 1.69
N ASN A 36 3.39 16.10 2.30
CA ASN A 36 4.68 15.44 2.47
C ASN A 36 4.87 14.35 1.39
N LYS A 37 5.91 14.51 0.55
CA LYS A 37 6.26 13.58 -0.53
C LYS A 37 6.59 12.16 -0.04
N ILE A 38 6.94 11.99 1.23
CA ILE A 38 7.18 10.67 1.84
C ILE A 38 5.92 9.78 1.74
N GLY A 39 4.72 10.38 1.65
CA GLY A 39 3.48 9.65 1.41
C GLY A 39 3.53 8.74 0.18
N PHE A 40 4.14 9.18 -0.93
CA PHE A 40 4.30 8.31 -2.12
C PHE A 40 5.23 7.13 -1.87
N ALA A 41 6.33 7.34 -1.12
CA ALA A 41 7.25 6.26 -0.80
C ALA A 41 6.57 5.19 0.07
N LEU A 42 5.75 5.60 1.05
CA LEU A 42 4.93 4.68 1.84
C LEU A 42 3.92 3.94 0.98
N PHE A 43 3.28 4.61 0.02
CA PHE A 43 2.40 3.94 -0.92
C PHE A 43 3.12 2.96 -1.85
N MET A 44 4.37 3.22 -2.24
CA MET A 44 5.17 2.25 -2.98
C MET A 44 5.44 1.00 -2.14
N VAL A 45 5.76 1.16 -0.85
CA VAL A 45 5.93 0.02 0.07
C VAL A 45 4.61 -0.74 0.24
N ALA A 46 3.48 -0.02 0.38
CA ALA A 46 2.16 -0.62 0.46
C ALA A 46 1.81 -1.42 -0.81
N SER A 47 2.02 -0.84 -1.99
CA SER A 47 1.77 -1.51 -3.27
C SER A 47 2.66 -2.74 -3.46
N ALA A 48 3.94 -2.69 -3.10
CA ALA A 48 4.83 -3.85 -3.15
C ALA A 48 4.35 -4.97 -2.21
N SER A 49 3.92 -4.60 -0.99
CA SER A 49 3.34 -5.53 -0.01
C SER A 49 2.05 -6.17 -0.53
N TRP A 50 1.18 -5.39 -1.19
CA TRP A 50 -0.03 -5.91 -1.85
C TRP A 50 0.27 -6.81 -3.05
N VAL A 51 1.33 -6.55 -3.82
CA VAL A 51 1.78 -7.47 -4.87
C VAL A 51 2.17 -8.82 -4.26
N THR A 52 2.98 -8.82 -3.19
CA THR A 52 3.35 -10.05 -2.47
C THR A 52 2.12 -10.77 -1.93
N PHE A 53 1.18 -10.05 -1.32
CA PHE A 53 -0.11 -10.59 -0.87
C PHE A 53 -0.92 -11.21 -2.02
N GLY A 54 -0.95 -10.55 -3.18
CA GLY A 54 -1.63 -11.05 -4.38
C GLY A 54 -1.06 -12.39 -4.86
N PHE A 55 0.25 -12.60 -4.78
CA PHE A 55 0.86 -13.90 -5.07
C PHE A 55 0.47 -14.96 -4.03
N LEU A 56 0.50 -14.63 -2.74
CA LEU A 56 0.13 -15.55 -1.65
C LEU A 56 -1.35 -15.98 -1.71
N THR A 57 -2.22 -15.10 -2.20
CA THR A 57 -3.66 -15.34 -2.38
C THR A 57 -4.04 -15.86 -3.76
N HIS A 58 -3.06 -16.04 -4.66
CA HIS A 58 -3.29 -16.37 -6.07
C HIS A 58 -4.22 -15.40 -6.81
N SER A 59 -4.27 -14.12 -6.38
CA SER A 59 -5.11 -13.09 -6.97
C SER A 59 -4.35 -12.26 -8.01
N ILE A 60 -4.50 -12.64 -9.28
CA ILE A 60 -3.90 -11.92 -10.42
C ILE A 60 -4.37 -10.45 -10.47
N ALA A 61 -5.63 -10.20 -10.09
CA ALA A 61 -6.19 -8.84 -10.05
C ALA A 61 -5.43 -7.95 -9.05
N VAL A 62 -5.12 -8.46 -7.86
CA VAL A 62 -4.36 -7.73 -6.83
C VAL A 62 -2.93 -7.48 -7.29
N VAL A 63 -2.27 -8.48 -7.91
CA VAL A 63 -0.91 -8.34 -8.42
C VAL A 63 -0.82 -7.25 -9.48
N ILE A 64 -1.69 -7.29 -10.50
CA ILE A 64 -1.65 -6.32 -11.60
C ILE A 64 -2.05 -4.93 -11.10
N GLY A 65 -3.15 -4.82 -10.34
CA GLY A 65 -3.63 -3.53 -9.84
C GLY A 65 -2.60 -2.85 -8.94
N SER A 66 -1.99 -3.59 -8.02
CA SER A 66 -0.98 -3.05 -7.10
C SER A 66 0.31 -2.68 -7.82
N SER A 67 0.69 -3.41 -8.88
CA SER A 67 1.83 -3.05 -9.73
C SER A 67 1.60 -1.74 -10.48
N ILE A 68 0.40 -1.52 -11.00
CA ILE A 68 0.02 -0.25 -11.65
C ILE A 68 0.07 0.90 -10.63
N PHE A 69 -0.53 0.70 -9.45
CA PHE A 69 -0.47 1.71 -8.39
C PHE A 69 0.96 2.02 -7.96
N PHE A 70 1.84 1.03 -7.87
CA PHE A 70 3.26 1.26 -7.58
C PHE A 70 3.89 2.23 -8.58
N LEU A 71 3.66 2.02 -9.88
CA LEU A 71 4.17 2.91 -10.93
C LEU A 71 3.56 4.31 -10.86
N MET A 72 2.28 4.42 -10.53
CA MET A 72 1.63 5.73 -10.32
C MET A 72 2.24 6.47 -9.14
N HIS A 73 2.49 5.79 -8.01
CA HIS A 73 3.13 6.38 -6.84
C HIS A 73 4.59 6.76 -7.10
N LEU A 74 5.34 5.93 -7.84
CA LEU A 74 6.69 6.25 -8.29
C LEU A 74 6.71 7.51 -9.16
N ARG A 75 5.81 7.60 -10.13
CA ARG A 75 5.65 8.79 -10.97
C ARG A 75 5.29 10.02 -10.13
N GLY A 76 4.38 9.85 -9.16
CA GLY A 76 3.99 10.90 -8.21
C GLY A 76 5.17 11.39 -7.38
N PHE A 77 6.01 10.49 -6.89
CA PHE A 77 7.22 10.81 -6.14
C PHE A 77 8.24 11.59 -6.98
N ILE A 78 8.51 11.17 -8.22
CA ILE A 78 9.47 11.82 -9.13
C ILE A 78 8.98 13.20 -9.56
N ARG A 79 7.69 13.33 -9.93
CA ARG A 79 7.11 14.57 -10.44
C ARG A 79 6.60 15.50 -9.35
N TRP A 80 6.81 15.19 -8.07
CA TRP A 80 6.37 16.04 -6.97
C TRP A 80 7.15 17.35 -6.96
N THR A 81 6.59 18.37 -7.58
CA THR A 81 7.05 19.74 -7.44
C THR A 81 6.40 20.32 -6.19
N ARG A 82 7.22 20.80 -5.24
CA ARG A 82 6.67 21.63 -4.17
C ARG A 82 6.18 22.90 -4.86
N SER A 83 4.90 23.25 -4.73
CA SER A 83 4.42 24.62 -4.98
C SER A 83 5.03 25.66 -4.00
N ALA A 84 6.19 25.38 -3.41
CA ALA A 84 6.98 26.31 -2.61
C ALA A 84 7.96 27.12 -3.46
N ASP A 85 8.18 26.74 -4.73
CA ASP A 85 9.07 27.47 -5.66
C ASP A 85 8.27 28.22 -6.75
N ALA A 86 6.97 28.43 -6.51
CA ALA A 86 6.15 29.38 -7.27
C ALA A 86 5.79 30.56 -6.35
N GLN A 87 6.83 31.29 -5.92
CA GLN A 87 6.76 32.67 -5.45
C GLN A 87 7.78 33.48 -6.24
#